data_AF-A0A0F7TR76-F1
#
_entry.id   AF-A0A0F7TR76-F1
#
_cell.length_a   1.000
_cell.length_b   1.000
_cell.length_c   1.000
_cell.angle_alpha   90.00
_cell.angle_beta   90.00
_cell.angle_gamma   90.00
#
_symmetry.space_group_name_H-M   'P 1'
#
loop_
_entity.id
_entity.type
_entity.pdbx_description
1 polymer ?
#
loop_
_entity_poly.entity_id
_entity_poly.type
_entity_poly.pdbx_seq_one_letter_code
_entity_poly.pdbx_strand_id
1 'polypeptide(L)'
;MTSQRKSRVFRVTGLSREQPDGDLKTALQGVLDDNFTHDERSQVKAEITIVPSCYESDTQRVALVQFRGGVPQFLQELRINPLGDWQVKMGEDDINFDCHFFGFTQLYAPDENEPVAADIIAIAGLDGHTYGSW
;
A
#
# COMPACT_ATOMS: atom_id res chain seq x y z
N MET A 1 1.87 -18.01 24.51
CA MET A 1 1.03 -16.96 23.91
C MET A 1 1.83 -16.35 22.77
N THR A 2 1.54 -16.74 21.54
CA THR A 2 2.21 -16.20 20.35
C THR A 2 1.81 -14.73 20.25
N SER A 3 2.75 -13.82 20.47
CA SER A 3 2.57 -12.41 20.14
C SER A 3 2.26 -12.35 18.64
N GLN A 4 0.99 -12.22 18.29
CA GLN A 4 0.59 -12.06 16.90
C GLN A 4 1.13 -10.70 16.47
N ARG A 5 2.20 -10.70 15.66
CA ARG A 5 2.77 -9.46 15.12
C ARG A 5 1.64 -8.67 14.45
N LYS A 6 1.35 -7.47 14.96
CA LYS A 6 0.26 -6.62 14.47
C LYS A 6 0.43 -6.43 12.96
N SER A 7 -0.65 -6.65 12.21
CA SER A 7 -0.70 -6.33 10.78
C SER A 7 -0.59 -4.81 10.59
N ARG A 8 0.12 -4.37 9.55
CA ARG A 8 0.23 -2.95 9.20
C ARG A 8 -0.03 -2.76 7.72
N VAL A 9 -0.72 -1.67 7.40
CA VAL A 9 -1.05 -1.28 6.03
C VAL A 9 -0.09 -0.20 5.59
N PHE A 10 0.40 -0.32 4.37
CA PHE A 10 1.21 0.69 3.68
C PHE A 10 0.45 1.16 2.45
N ARG A 11 0.60 2.44 2.13
CA ARG A 11 0.15 3.02 0.86
C ARG A 11 1.29 2.92 -0.15
N VAL A 12 0.96 2.57 -1.38
CA VAL A 12 1.89 2.59 -2.51
C VAL A 12 1.37 3.57 -3.54
N THR A 13 2.19 4.56 -3.90
CA THR A 13 1.88 5.56 -4.92
C THR A 13 2.82 5.43 -6.12
N GLY A 14 2.50 6.11 -7.22
CA GLY A 14 3.29 6.06 -8.46
C GLY A 14 2.91 4.91 -9.41
N LEU A 15 1.82 4.17 -9.14
CA LEU A 15 1.37 3.09 -10.02
C LEU A 15 0.67 3.66 -11.26
N SER A 16 1.13 3.28 -12.46
CA SER A 16 0.52 3.73 -13.72
C SER A 16 -0.85 3.10 -13.95
N ARG A 17 -1.85 3.90 -14.33
CA ARG A 17 -3.18 3.41 -14.74
C ARG A 17 -3.19 2.76 -16.13
N GLU A 18 -2.13 2.95 -16.93
CA GLU A 18 -2.05 2.32 -18.27
C GLU A 18 -2.12 0.79 -18.19
N GLN A 19 -1.71 0.23 -17.06
CA GLN A 19 -1.81 -1.21 -16.79
C GLN A 19 -3.11 -1.56 -16.06
N PRO A 20 -3.76 -2.68 -16.40
CA PRO A 20 -4.86 -3.22 -15.62
C PRO A 20 -4.50 -3.47 -14.16
N ASP A 21 -5.46 -3.29 -13.24
CA ASP A 21 -5.26 -3.49 -11.80
C ASP A 21 -4.71 -4.90 -11.45
N GLY A 22 -5.06 -5.92 -12.24
CA GLY A 22 -4.53 -7.29 -12.08
C GLY A 22 -3.03 -7.40 -12.40
N ASP A 23 -2.57 -6.67 -13.41
CA ASP A 23 -1.17 -6.64 -13.83
C ASP A 23 -0.35 -5.83 -12.83
N LEU A 24 -0.87 -4.67 -12.37
CA LEU A 24 -0.28 -3.88 -11.29
C LEU A 24 -0.10 -4.70 -10.02
N LYS A 25 -1.13 -5.47 -9.64
CA LYS A 25 -1.07 -6.34 -8.46
C LYS A 25 0.00 -7.41 -8.60
N THR A 26 0.13 -8.02 -9.78
CA THR A 26 1.12 -9.06 -10.06
C THR A 26 2.54 -8.50 -10.05
N ALA A 27 2.76 -7.36 -10.70
CA ALA A 27 4.06 -6.73 -10.75
C ALA A 27 4.47 -6.17 -9.36
N LEU A 28 3.53 -5.61 -8.59
CA LEU A 28 3.79 -5.19 -7.20
C LEU A 28 4.12 -6.39 -6.31
N GLN A 29 3.43 -7.53 -6.48
CA GLN A 29 3.77 -8.77 -5.77
C GLN A 29 5.20 -9.22 -6.11
N GLY A 30 5.63 -9.12 -7.37
CA GLY A 30 7.00 -9.40 -7.78
C GLY A 30 8.03 -8.52 -7.06
N VAL A 31 7.77 -7.20 -6.99
CA VAL A 31 8.64 -6.27 -6.23
C VAL A 31 8.72 -6.66 -4.76
N LEU A 32 7.60 -7.05 -4.14
CA LEU A 32 7.60 -7.51 -2.74
C LEU A 32 8.42 -8.78 -2.56
N ASP A 33 8.23 -9.77 -3.44
CA ASP A 33 8.91 -11.06 -3.37
C ASP A 33 10.43 -10.92 -3.56
N ASP A 34 10.86 -10.00 -4.43
CA ASP A 34 12.27 -9.69 -4.68
C ASP A 34 12.94 -9.00 -3.48
N ASN A 35 12.19 -8.22 -2.70
CA ASN A 35 12.69 -7.51 -1.53
C ASN A 35 12.52 -8.29 -0.22
N PHE A 36 11.71 -9.34 -0.18
CA PHE A 36 11.62 -10.23 0.98
C PHE A 36 12.90 -11.04 1.18
N THR A 37 13.33 -11.11 2.44
CA THR A 37 14.32 -12.10 2.86
C THR A 37 13.78 -13.53 2.69
N HIS A 38 14.69 -14.51 2.69
CA HIS A 38 14.33 -15.92 2.53
C HIS A 38 13.26 -16.38 3.54
N ASP A 39 13.41 -15.97 4.82
CA ASP A 39 12.47 -16.33 5.88
C ASP A 39 11.11 -15.65 5.69
N GLU A 40 11.11 -14.37 5.28
CA GLU A 40 9.90 -13.57 5.11
C GLU A 40 8.98 -14.10 4.02
N ARG A 41 9.54 -14.64 2.93
CA ARG A 41 8.76 -15.24 1.81
C ARG A 41 7.77 -16.31 2.26
N SER A 42 8.03 -16.99 3.37
CA SER A 42 7.14 -18.02 3.93
C SER A 42 6.30 -17.55 5.12
N GLN A 43 6.70 -16.46 5.79
CA GLN A 43 6.13 -16.01 7.06
C GLN A 43 5.24 -14.77 6.93
N VAL A 44 5.52 -13.94 5.93
CA VAL A 44 4.82 -12.67 5.70
C VAL A 44 3.93 -12.82 4.48
N LYS A 45 2.64 -12.56 4.68
CA LYS A 45 1.66 -12.53 3.59
C LYS A 45 1.29 -11.08 3.30
N ALA A 46 1.49 -10.64 2.07
CA ALA A 46 1.01 -9.36 1.58
C ALA A 46 -0.40 -9.51 0.99
N GLU A 47 -1.31 -8.62 1.39
CA GLU A 47 -2.63 -8.49 0.78
C GLU A 47 -2.72 -7.14 0.09
N ILE A 48 -2.73 -7.18 -1.24
CA ILE A 48 -2.69 -6.01 -2.12
C ILE A 48 -4.11 -5.70 -2.61
N THR A 49 -4.52 -4.46 -2.37
CA THR A 49 -5.75 -3.86 -2.93
C THR A 49 -5.37 -2.66 -3.78
N ILE A 50 -5.72 -2.69 -5.06
CA ILE A 50 -5.55 -1.53 -5.96
C ILE A 50 -6.79 -0.66 -5.84
N VAL A 51 -6.59 0.66 -5.73
CA VAL A 51 -7.65 1.66 -5.60
C VAL A 51 -7.35 2.86 -6.51
N PRO A 52 -8.37 3.65 -6.89
CA PRO A 52 -8.16 4.92 -7.58
C PRO A 52 -7.25 5.88 -6.81
N SER A 53 -6.44 6.66 -7.53
CA SER A 53 -5.73 7.79 -6.94
C SER A 53 -6.69 8.95 -6.66
N CYS A 54 -6.63 9.54 -5.46
CA CYS A 54 -7.43 10.72 -5.12
C CYS A 54 -6.93 12.02 -5.77
N TYR A 55 -5.71 12.01 -6.34
CA TYR A 55 -5.08 13.20 -6.92
C TYR A 55 -5.02 13.13 -8.45
N GLU A 56 -4.67 11.97 -8.98
CA GLU A 56 -4.39 11.74 -10.41
C GLU A 56 -5.14 10.48 -10.88
N SER A 57 -6.47 10.48 -10.78
CA SER A 57 -7.31 9.29 -11.02
C SER A 57 -7.23 8.75 -12.45
N ASP A 58 -6.92 9.60 -13.41
CA ASP A 58 -6.93 9.28 -14.84
C ASP A 58 -5.62 8.64 -15.31
N THR A 59 -4.53 8.90 -14.59
CA THR A 59 -3.17 8.47 -14.97
C THR A 59 -2.56 7.54 -13.94
N GLN A 60 -3.03 7.54 -12.70
CA GLN A 60 -2.44 6.78 -11.60
C GLN A 60 -3.44 5.93 -10.82
N ARG A 61 -2.86 4.93 -10.17
CA ARG A 61 -3.46 4.07 -9.16
C ARG A 61 -2.69 4.20 -7.85
N VAL A 62 -3.34 3.79 -6.78
CA VAL A 62 -2.74 3.62 -5.46
C VAL A 62 -2.95 2.18 -5.04
N ALA A 63 -2.00 1.61 -4.31
CA ALA A 63 -2.23 0.32 -3.64
C ALA A 63 -2.23 0.47 -2.13
N LEU A 64 -3.06 -0.34 -1.49
CA LEU A 64 -3.05 -0.58 -0.06
C LEU A 64 -2.51 -1.98 0.17
N VAL A 65 -1.35 -2.07 0.82
CA VAL A 65 -0.65 -3.33 1.06
C VAL A 65 -0.69 -3.64 2.55
N GLN A 66 -1.49 -4.62 2.94
CA GLN A 66 -1.52 -5.12 4.31
C GLN A 66 -0.55 -6.28 4.46
N PHE A 67 0.42 -6.16 5.36
CA PHE A 67 1.30 -7.26 5.71
C PHE A 67 0.80 -8.00 6.95
N ARG A 68 0.51 -9.29 6.79
CA ARG A 68 0.20 -10.22 7.88
C ARG A 68 1.47 -11.03 8.22
N GLY A 69 1.75 -11.22 9.51
CA GLY A 69 2.96 -11.92 9.98
C GLY A 69 4.12 -11.00 10.36
N GLY A 70 4.01 -9.70 10.06
CA GLY A 70 4.97 -8.66 10.46
C GLY A 70 5.24 -7.67 9.34
N VAL A 71 5.95 -6.58 9.67
CA VAL A 71 6.45 -5.62 8.68
C VAL A 71 7.74 -6.17 8.07
N PRO A 72 7.87 -6.25 6.74
CA PRO A 72 9.09 -6.70 6.06
C PRO A 72 10.31 -5.86 6.40
N GLN A 73 11.51 -6.45 6.32
CA GLN A 73 12.76 -5.80 6.70
C GLN A 73 12.98 -4.47 5.95
N PHE A 74 12.72 -4.44 4.64
CA PHE A 74 12.91 -3.25 3.81
C PHE A 74 11.98 -2.08 4.17
N LEU A 75 10.88 -2.33 4.90
CA LEU A 75 9.95 -1.30 5.40
C LEU A 75 10.12 -1.01 6.90
N GLN A 76 11.10 -1.63 7.59
CA GLN A 76 11.26 -1.42 9.04
C GLN A 76 11.64 0.02 9.37
N GLU A 77 12.40 0.70 8.50
CA GLU A 77 12.77 2.09 8.71
C GLU A 77 11.54 3.00 8.80
N LEU A 78 10.48 2.71 8.04
CA LEU A 78 9.20 3.42 8.12
C LEU A 78 8.45 3.20 9.44
N ARG A 79 8.89 2.26 10.29
CA ARG A 79 8.38 2.17 11.67
C ARG A 79 9.10 3.09 12.62
N ILE A 80 10.37 3.37 12.35
CA ILE A 80 11.22 4.24 13.18
C ILE A 80 10.98 5.70 12.77
N ASN A 81 10.90 5.95 11.47
CA ASN A 81 10.56 7.23 10.87
C ASN A 81 9.25 7.11 10.05
N PRO A 82 8.08 7.20 10.70
CA PRO A 82 6.79 7.01 10.03
C PRO A 82 6.45 8.06 8.98
N LEU A 83 7.15 9.21 9.00
CA LEU A 83 7.01 10.27 8.00
C LEU A 83 7.91 10.07 6.78
N GLY A 84 8.72 9.02 6.79
CA GLY A 84 9.56 8.66 5.67
C GLY A 84 8.79 7.91 4.59
N ASP A 85 9.53 7.69 3.52
CA ASP A 85 9.11 7.06 2.29
C ASP A 85 10.14 6.00 1.91
N TRP A 86 9.71 4.87 1.36
CA TRP A 86 10.59 3.88 0.76
C TRP A 86 10.30 3.75 -0.73
N GLN A 87 11.21 4.23 -1.55
CA GLN A 87 11.10 4.23 -3.00
C GLN A 87 11.80 3.00 -3.60
N VAL A 88 11.16 2.37 -4.59
CA VAL A 88 11.71 1.23 -5.31
C VAL A 88 11.25 1.25 -6.77
N LYS A 89 12.03 0.64 -7.64
CA LYS A 89 11.68 0.47 -9.06
C LYS A 89 10.70 -0.68 -9.26
N MET A 90 9.73 -0.45 -10.12
CA MET A 90 8.77 -1.43 -10.63
C MET A 90 8.76 -1.35 -12.16
N GLY A 91 9.67 -2.10 -12.79
CA GLY A 91 9.94 -1.93 -14.22
C GLY A 91 10.64 -0.60 -14.50
N GLU A 92 10.03 0.21 -15.36
CA GLU A 92 10.53 1.56 -15.71
C GLU A 92 9.99 2.65 -14.77
N ASP A 93 8.95 2.35 -13.99
CA ASP A 93 8.32 3.28 -13.07
C ASP A 93 8.96 3.20 -11.67
N ASP A 94 9.03 4.34 -10.99
CA ASP A 94 9.37 4.39 -9.57
C ASP A 94 8.09 4.44 -8.74
N ILE A 95 7.97 3.52 -7.77
CA ILE A 95 6.86 3.48 -6.82
C ILE A 95 7.34 3.83 -5.42
N ASN A 96 6.44 4.34 -4.60
CA ASN A 96 6.77 4.79 -3.26
C ASN A 96 5.85 4.17 -2.20
N PHE A 97 6.45 3.61 -1.15
CA PHE A 97 5.74 3.10 0.02
C PHE A 97 5.77 4.11 1.15
N ASP A 98 4.60 4.42 1.70
CA ASP A 98 4.47 5.22 2.92
C ASP A 98 3.52 4.57 3.93
N CYS A 99 3.62 4.98 5.19
CA CYS A 99 2.66 4.57 6.23
C CYS A 99 2.07 5.75 7.00
N HIS A 100 2.34 6.99 6.60
CA HIS A 100 1.73 8.18 7.23
C HIS A 100 0.41 8.57 6.58
N PHE A 101 0.12 8.10 5.36
CA PHE A 101 -1.13 8.37 4.65
C PHE A 101 -1.48 9.86 4.57
N PHE A 102 -0.48 10.73 4.50
CA PHE A 102 -0.73 12.17 4.43
C PHE A 102 -1.53 12.50 3.18
N GLY A 103 -2.53 13.36 3.37
CA GLY A 103 -3.48 13.72 2.34
C GLY A 103 -4.69 12.78 2.29
N PHE A 104 -5.22 12.59 1.09
CA PHE A 104 -6.38 11.75 0.84
C PHE A 104 -5.94 10.35 0.46
N THR A 105 -6.59 9.34 1.04
CA THR A 105 -6.40 7.96 0.63
C THR A 105 -7.76 7.29 0.45
N GLN A 106 -7.98 6.78 -0.76
CA GLN A 106 -9.11 5.93 -1.07
C GLN A 106 -8.96 4.60 -0.34
N LEU A 107 -10.00 4.16 0.38
CA LEU A 107 -9.93 2.91 1.15
C LEU A 107 -10.49 1.68 0.42
N TYR A 108 -11.14 1.87 -0.72
CA TYR A 108 -11.68 0.79 -1.55
C TYR A 108 -11.81 1.20 -3.02
N ALA A 109 -11.92 0.22 -3.90
CA ALA A 109 -12.30 0.45 -5.29
C ALA A 109 -13.83 0.38 -5.40
N PRO A 110 -14.51 1.46 -5.85
CA PRO A 110 -15.91 1.36 -6.25
C PRO A 110 -16.07 0.36 -7.41
N ASP A 111 -17.21 -0.34 -7.50
CA ASP A 111 -17.51 -1.16 -8.67
C ASP A 111 -17.80 -0.24 -9.86
N GLU A 112 -17.03 -0.37 -10.94
CA GLU A 112 -17.19 0.45 -12.14
C GLU A 112 -18.51 0.18 -12.88
N ASN A 113 -19.18 -0.96 -12.60
CA ASN A 113 -20.45 -1.35 -13.23
C ASN A 113 -21.68 -0.93 -12.44
N GLU A 114 -21.51 -0.43 -11.21
CA GLU A 114 -22.61 -0.04 -10.34
C GLU A 114 -22.55 1.46 -10.02
N PRO A 115 -23.71 2.12 -9.83
CA PRO A 115 -23.72 3.47 -9.28
C PRO A 115 -23.02 3.48 -7.91
N VAL A 116 -22.08 4.40 -7.72
CA VAL A 116 -21.37 4.56 -6.45
C VAL A 116 -22.35 4.95 -5.36
N ALA A 117 -22.73 3.98 -4.51
CA ALA A 117 -23.69 4.18 -3.43
C ALA A 117 -23.09 5.02 -2.28
N ALA A 118 -21.80 4.87 -2.06
CA ALA A 118 -20.99 5.68 -1.15
C ALA A 118 -19.56 5.70 -1.66
N ASP A 119 -18.83 6.77 -1.35
CA ASP A 119 -17.37 6.85 -1.49
C ASP A 119 -16.74 7.15 -0.12
N ILE A 120 -15.81 6.33 0.37
CA ILE A 120 -15.10 6.56 1.64
C ILE A 120 -13.67 6.92 1.32
N ILE A 121 -13.38 8.19 1.58
CA ILE A 121 -12.05 8.75 1.61
C ILE A 121 -11.75 9.04 3.06
N ALA A 122 -10.60 8.59 3.53
CA ALA A 122 -10.14 8.96 4.84
C ALA A 122 -9.07 10.06 4.75
N ILE A 123 -9.18 11.01 5.67
CA ILE A 123 -8.37 12.22 5.74
C ILE A 123 -7.56 12.13 7.03
N ALA A 124 -6.24 12.05 6.90
CA ALA A 124 -5.34 12.15 8.03
C ALA A 124 -4.74 13.58 8.07
N GLY A 125 -4.89 14.25 9.22
CA GLY A 125 -4.18 15.50 9.51
C GLY A 125 -2.78 15.23 10.07
N LEU A 126 -2.04 16.29 10.44
CA LEU A 126 -0.84 16.14 11.28
C LEU A 126 -1.24 15.37 12.55
N ASP A 127 -0.60 14.22 12.79
CA ASP A 127 -0.82 13.30 13.92
C ASP A 127 -2.05 12.35 13.84
N GLY A 128 -2.72 12.26 12.70
CA GLY A 128 -3.76 11.24 12.44
C GLY A 128 -3.21 10.05 11.63
N HIS A 129 -3.63 8.82 11.96
CA HIS A 129 -3.33 7.64 11.13
C HIS A 129 -4.60 6.85 10.81
N THR A 130 -4.85 6.69 9.52
CA THR A 130 -6.07 6.15 8.91
C THR A 130 -6.38 4.71 9.32
N TYR A 131 -5.34 3.95 9.69
CA TYR A 131 -5.45 2.56 10.10
C TYR A 131 -5.16 2.35 11.61
N GLY A 132 -5.28 3.41 12.44
CA GLY A 132 -5.17 3.36 13.91
C GLY A 132 -3.88 3.97 14.47
N SER A 133 -3.81 4.17 15.79
CA SER A 133 -2.64 4.76 16.47
C SER A 133 -1.44 3.80 16.54
N TRP A 134 -0.25 4.40 16.40
CA TRP A 134 1.08 3.77 16.33
C TRP A 134 1.46 2.97 17.58
#